data_AF-I9KSI5-F1
#
_entry.id   AF-I9KSI5-F1
#
_cell.length_a   1.000
_cell.length_b   1.000
_cell.length_c   1.000
_cell.angle_alpha   90.00
_cell.angle_beta   90.00
_cell.angle_gamma   90.00
#
_symmetry.space_group_name_H-M   'P 1'
#
loop_
_entity.id
_entity.type
_entity.pdbx_description
1 polymer ?
#
loop_
_entity_poly.entity_id
_entity_poly.type
_entity_poly.pdbx_seq_one_letter_code
_entity_poly.pdbx_strand_id
1 'polypeptide(L)'
;QAGDNIGVLLRGVQRDEVERGQVLAKPGTIKPHTKFEAQVYVLTKEEGGRHTPFFNGYRPQFYFRTTDVTGVINLPDGVEMVMPGDHVTIKVELITPIAMEEGLKFAIREGGRTVGAGVVSAIIE
;
A
#
# COMPACT_ATOMS: atom_id res chain seq x y z
N GLN A 1 -22.88 0.36 12.46
CA GLN A 1 -21.89 -0.38 13.28
C GLN A 1 -20.81 -0.95 12.38
N ALA A 2 -19.74 -1.54 12.94
CA ALA A 2 -18.70 -2.18 12.13
C ALA A 2 -19.32 -3.26 11.22
N GLY A 3 -19.00 -3.22 9.93
CA GLY A 3 -19.53 -4.14 8.91
C GLY A 3 -20.68 -3.59 8.06
N ASP A 4 -21.31 -2.47 8.45
CA ASP A 4 -22.40 -1.88 7.66
C ASP A 4 -21.87 -1.14 6.42
N ASN A 5 -22.62 -1.23 5.32
CA ASN A 5 -22.44 -0.34 4.16
C ASN A 5 -23.38 0.88 4.32
N ILE A 6 -22.80 2.07 4.45
CA ILE A 6 -23.53 3.29 4.83
C ILE A 6 -23.12 4.49 3.97
N GLY A 7 -23.96 5.52 3.98
CA GLY A 7 -23.58 6.88 3.61
C GLY A 7 -23.45 7.74 4.86
N VAL A 8 -22.44 8.62 4.91
CA VAL A 8 -22.22 9.56 6.01
C VAL A 8 -22.34 10.99 5.47
N LEU A 9 -23.25 11.77 6.05
CA LEU A 9 -23.36 13.19 5.74
C LEU A 9 -22.26 13.98 6.45
N LEU A 10 -21.39 14.64 5.68
CA LEU A 10 -20.33 15.51 6.20
C LEU A 10 -20.79 16.97 6.10
N ARG A 11 -20.95 17.62 7.26
CA ARG A 11 -21.41 19.01 7.31
C ARG A 11 -20.31 19.94 6.82
N GLY A 12 -20.63 20.80 5.85
CA GLY A 12 -19.74 21.87 5.38
C GLY A 12 -18.58 21.39 4.52
N VAL A 13 -18.64 20.15 4.01
CA VAL A 13 -17.65 19.56 3.12
C VAL A 13 -18.27 19.41 1.74
N GLN A 14 -17.59 19.93 0.73
CA GLN A 14 -17.96 19.81 -0.68
C GLN A 14 -17.44 18.50 -1.27
N ARG A 15 -18.00 18.14 -2.43
CA ARG A 15 -17.69 16.86 -3.08
C ARG A 15 -16.23 16.77 -3.55
N ASP A 16 -15.63 17.88 -3.92
CA ASP A 16 -14.25 18.02 -4.38
C ASP A 16 -13.23 18.08 -3.22
N GLU A 17 -13.70 18.24 -1.98
CA GLU A 17 -12.86 18.21 -0.77
C GLU A 17 -12.66 16.80 -0.22
N VAL A 18 -13.38 15.81 -0.75
CA VAL A 18 -13.26 14.40 -0.38
C VAL A 18 -13.08 13.51 -1.59
N GLU A 19 -12.16 12.56 -1.48
CA GLU A 19 -11.85 11.65 -2.57
C GLU A 19 -11.73 10.20 -2.11
N ARG A 20 -11.89 9.29 -3.08
CA ARG A 20 -11.77 7.85 -2.83
C ARG A 20 -10.34 7.54 -2.40
N GLY A 21 -10.22 6.84 -1.27
CA GLY A 21 -8.93 6.51 -0.67
C GLY A 21 -8.71 7.17 0.68
N GLN A 22 -9.39 8.28 0.93
CA GLN A 22 -9.49 8.87 2.25
C GLN A 22 -10.37 8.02 3.17
N VAL A 23 -10.19 8.21 4.49
CA VAL A 23 -10.93 7.47 5.52
C VAL A 23 -11.58 8.44 6.49
N LEU A 24 -12.79 8.08 6.97
CA LEU A 24 -13.39 8.72 8.13
C LEU A 24 -12.95 7.98 9.39
N ALA A 25 -12.35 8.70 10.32
CA ALA A 25 -11.83 8.15 11.57
C ALA A 25 -12.14 9.07 12.74
N LYS A 26 -12.09 8.53 13.96
CA LYS A 26 -12.15 9.33 15.17
C LYS A 26 -10.95 10.31 15.17
N PRO A 27 -11.15 11.58 15.54
CA PRO A 27 -10.05 12.54 15.57
C PRO A 27 -8.84 12.04 16.37
N GLY A 28 -7.66 12.12 15.76
CA GLY A 28 -6.38 11.75 16.38
C GLY A 28 -6.07 10.25 16.44
N THR A 29 -6.92 9.36 15.91
CA THR A 29 -6.68 7.90 16.01
C THR A 29 -5.91 7.29 14.86
N ILE A 30 -5.85 7.97 13.71
CA ILE A 30 -5.04 7.53 12.56
C ILE A 30 -4.42 8.75 11.92
N LYS A 31 -3.19 8.61 11.43
CA LYS A 31 -2.44 9.67 10.75
C LYS A 31 -2.09 9.24 9.33
N PRO A 32 -1.97 10.20 8.39
CA PRO A 32 -1.48 9.92 7.06
C PRO A 32 0.06 9.85 7.05
N HIS A 33 0.61 8.89 6.33
CA HIS A 33 2.05 8.65 6.20
C HIS A 33 2.42 8.41 4.73
N THR A 34 3.66 8.69 4.34
CA THR A 34 4.20 8.32 3.02
C THR A 34 5.31 7.28 3.09
N LYS A 35 5.99 7.13 4.24
CA LYS A 35 7.11 6.20 4.40
C LYS A 35 6.85 5.12 5.43
N PHE A 36 7.03 3.87 5.01
CA PHE A 36 6.84 2.70 5.87
C PHE A 36 7.76 1.55 5.48
N GLU A 37 8.00 0.65 6.43
CA GLU A 37 8.55 -0.68 6.19
C GLU A 37 7.42 -1.69 6.07
N ALA A 38 7.59 -2.69 5.22
CA ALA A 38 6.60 -3.75 5.04
C ALA A 38 7.25 -5.10 4.77
N GLN A 39 6.58 -6.15 5.25
CA GLN A 39 6.85 -7.52 4.83
C GLN A 39 5.95 -7.84 3.64
N VAL A 40 6.55 -8.33 2.56
CA VAL A 40 5.88 -8.57 1.28
C VAL A 40 6.16 -9.98 0.79
N TYR A 41 5.10 -10.64 0.33
CA TYR A 41 5.17 -11.82 -0.50
C TYR A 41 4.95 -11.42 -1.96
N VAL A 42 5.86 -11.82 -2.85
CA VAL A 42 5.75 -11.55 -4.29
C VAL A 42 5.07 -12.75 -4.94
N LEU A 43 3.96 -12.54 -5.63
CA LEU A 43 3.21 -13.64 -6.25
C LEU A 43 4.04 -14.30 -7.35
N THR A 44 3.99 -15.63 -7.41
CA THR A 44 4.62 -16.39 -8.50
C THR A 44 3.87 -16.17 -9.82
N LYS A 45 4.47 -16.64 -10.91
CA LYS A 45 3.84 -16.62 -12.22
C LYS A 45 2.52 -17.42 -12.24
N GLU A 46 2.49 -18.57 -11.56
CA GLU A 46 1.32 -19.45 -11.49
C GLU A 46 0.17 -18.81 -10.72
N GLU A 47 0.49 -17.95 -9.75
CA GLU A 47 -0.48 -17.13 -9.02
C GLU A 47 -0.93 -15.87 -9.78
N GLY A 48 -0.44 -15.68 -11.01
CA GLY A 48 -0.77 -14.52 -11.86
C GLY A 48 0.08 -13.28 -11.59
N GLY A 49 1.18 -13.44 -10.84
CA GLY A 49 2.14 -12.39 -10.53
C GLY A 49 3.14 -12.12 -11.67
N ARG A 50 4.36 -11.74 -11.29
CA ARG A 50 5.41 -11.39 -12.27
C ARG A 50 6.08 -12.63 -12.84
N HIS A 51 6.58 -12.50 -14.06
CA HIS A 51 7.43 -13.51 -14.69
C HIS A 51 8.91 -13.25 -14.45
N THR A 52 9.28 -12.00 -14.18
CA THR A 52 10.66 -11.53 -14.04
C THR A 52 10.83 -10.83 -12.70
N PRO A 53 12.07 -10.81 -12.16
CA PRO A 53 12.37 -10.09 -10.94
C PRO A 53 12.08 -8.59 -11.07
N PHE A 54 12.06 -7.91 -9.92
CA PHE A 54 12.17 -6.46 -9.84
C PHE A 54 13.38 -6.07 -8.99
N PHE A 55 13.82 -4.83 -9.18
CA PHE A 55 15.04 -4.27 -8.60
C PHE A 55 14.72 -3.08 -7.71
N ASN A 56 15.74 -2.58 -7.03
CA ASN A 56 15.64 -1.34 -6.27
C ASN A 56 15.15 -0.18 -7.15
N GLY A 57 14.28 0.68 -6.59
CA GLY A 57 13.66 1.79 -7.33
C GLY A 57 12.44 1.41 -8.16
N TYR A 58 11.97 0.16 -8.06
CA TYR A 58 10.72 -0.28 -8.69
C TYR A 58 9.52 0.58 -8.23
N ARG A 59 8.65 0.97 -9.17
CA ARG A 59 7.54 1.93 -8.94
C ARG A 59 6.14 1.36 -9.22
N PRO A 60 5.65 0.37 -8.44
CA PRO A 60 4.30 -0.16 -8.61
C PRO A 60 3.23 0.75 -7.97
N GLN A 61 1.98 0.35 -8.14
CA GLN A 61 0.85 0.87 -7.40
C GLN A 61 0.60 0.04 -6.14
N PHE A 62 0.38 0.71 -5.01
CA PHE A 62 0.03 0.10 -3.74
C PHE A 62 -1.46 0.30 -3.50
N TYR A 63 -2.19 -0.82 -3.44
CA TYR A 63 -3.61 -0.82 -3.16
C TYR A 63 -3.87 -0.87 -1.66
N PHE A 64 -4.25 0.27 -1.09
CA PHE A 64 -4.66 0.40 0.30
C PHE A 64 -6.17 0.57 0.38
N ARG A 65 -6.84 -0.43 0.96
CA ARG A 65 -8.30 -0.48 1.17
C ARG A 65 -9.12 -0.26 -0.11
N THR A 66 -9.23 0.98 -0.57
CA THR A 66 -10.07 1.40 -1.70
C THR A 66 -9.32 2.17 -2.78
N THR A 67 -8.02 2.46 -2.62
CA THR A 67 -7.27 3.32 -3.56
C THR A 67 -5.92 2.73 -3.94
N ASP A 68 -5.47 3.05 -5.15
CA ASP A 68 -4.15 2.74 -5.67
C ASP A 68 -3.27 4.00 -5.55
N VAL A 69 -2.12 3.89 -4.88
CA VAL A 69 -1.14 4.98 -4.78
C VAL A 69 0.21 4.49 -5.27
N THR A 70 0.82 5.21 -6.20
CA THR A 70 2.16 4.88 -6.68
C THR A 70 3.17 5.06 -5.54
N GLY A 71 4.09 4.12 -5.40
CA GLY A 71 5.19 4.22 -4.45
C GLY A 71 6.49 3.72 -5.04
N VAL A 72 7.60 4.12 -4.45
CA VAL A 72 8.95 3.63 -4.79
C VAL A 72 9.36 2.59 -3.76
N ILE A 73 9.77 1.41 -4.24
CA ILE A 73 10.33 0.35 -3.41
C ILE A 73 11.83 0.54 -3.28
N ASN A 74 12.29 0.59 -2.03
CA ASN A 74 13.68 0.53 -1.65
C ASN A 74 13.97 -0.85 -1.02
N LEU A 75 14.86 -1.61 -1.67
CA LEU A 75 15.29 -2.92 -1.17
C LEU A 75 16.32 -2.77 -0.04
N PRO A 76 16.43 -3.76 0.87
CA PRO A 76 17.48 -3.78 1.89
C PRO A 76 18.88 -3.82 1.28
N ASP A 77 19.88 -3.34 2.04
CA ASP A 77 21.27 -3.43 1.63
C ASP A 77 21.69 -4.89 1.38
N GLY A 78 22.35 -5.13 0.26
CA GLY A 78 22.77 -6.46 -0.18
C GLY A 78 21.69 -7.26 -0.94
N VAL A 79 20.46 -6.77 -1.04
CA VAL A 79 19.41 -7.38 -1.88
C VAL A 79 19.35 -6.64 -3.22
N GLU A 80 19.94 -7.23 -4.26
CA GLU A 80 19.96 -6.62 -5.60
C GLU A 80 18.62 -6.73 -6.33
N MET A 81 17.95 -7.87 -6.17
CA MET A 81 16.69 -8.18 -6.87
C MET A 81 15.79 -9.08 -6.03
N VAL A 82 14.50 -9.06 -6.32
CA VAL A 82 13.49 -9.90 -5.69
C VAL A 82 12.79 -10.74 -6.76
N MET A 83 12.75 -12.06 -6.55
CA MET A 83 12.15 -13.01 -7.47
C MET A 83 10.66 -13.23 -7.16
N PRO A 84 9.84 -13.58 -8.16
CA PRO A 84 8.49 -14.10 -7.92
C PRO A 84 8.53 -15.32 -6.99
N GLY A 85 7.71 -15.33 -5.94
CA GLY A 85 7.70 -16.34 -4.87
C GLY A 85 8.48 -15.95 -3.62
N ASP A 86 9.27 -14.87 -3.64
CA ASP A 86 10.07 -14.46 -2.49
C ASP A 86 9.23 -13.77 -1.40
N HIS A 87 9.71 -13.93 -0.17
CA HIS A 87 9.32 -13.09 0.97
C HIS A 87 10.45 -12.10 1.26
N VAL A 88 10.14 -10.81 1.25
CA VAL A 88 11.14 -9.74 1.42
C VAL A 88 10.60 -8.64 2.34
N THR A 89 11.48 -8.03 3.11
CA THR A 89 11.18 -6.78 3.82
C THR A 89 11.61 -5.61 2.95
N ILE A 90 10.72 -4.65 2.71
CA ILE A 90 10.98 -3.50 1.85
C ILE A 90 10.69 -2.20 2.58
N LYS A 91 11.36 -1.12 2.15
CA LYS A 91 11.01 0.26 2.48
C LYS A 91 10.23 0.85 1.33
N VAL A 92 9.14 1.55 1.61
CA VAL A 92 8.29 2.16 0.59
C VAL A 92 8.16 3.66 0.84
N GLU A 93 8.22 4.45 -0.24
CA GLU A 93 7.89 5.88 -0.23
C GLU A 93 6.74 6.15 -1.23
N LEU A 94 5.58 6.52 -0.72
CA LEU A 94 4.38 6.82 -1.51
C LEU A 94 4.42 8.25 -2.05
N ILE A 95 3.87 8.49 -3.25
CA ILE A 95 3.77 9.83 -3.82
C ILE A 95 2.69 10.71 -3.17
N THR A 96 1.78 10.09 -2.41
CA THR A 96 0.67 10.77 -1.74
C THR A 96 0.43 10.12 -0.38
N PRO A 97 0.12 10.90 0.67
CA PRO A 97 -0.08 10.37 2.01
C PRO A 97 -1.28 9.42 2.09
N ILE A 98 -1.12 8.32 2.83
CA ILE A 98 -2.18 7.35 3.10
C ILE A 98 -2.35 7.16 4.60
N ALA A 99 -3.61 7.13 5.04
CA ALA A 99 -3.95 6.81 6.42
C ALA A 99 -3.65 5.33 6.71
N MET A 100 -2.58 5.08 7.45
CA MET A 100 -2.07 3.73 7.72
C MET A 100 -1.64 3.54 9.17
N GLU A 101 -1.53 2.28 9.56
CA GLU A 101 -1.07 1.82 10.87
C GLU A 101 -0.30 0.51 10.67
N GLU A 102 0.50 0.12 11.65
CA GLU A 102 1.18 -1.17 11.66
C GLU A 102 0.16 -2.32 11.61
N GLY A 103 0.47 -3.35 10.82
CA GLY A 103 -0.44 -4.46 10.55
C GLY A 103 -1.44 -4.21 9.42
N LEU A 104 -1.51 -3.00 8.85
CA LEU A 104 -2.36 -2.74 7.69
C LEU A 104 -1.89 -3.56 6.49
N LYS A 105 -2.81 -4.35 5.93
CA LYS A 105 -2.57 -5.15 4.73
C LYS A 105 -2.79 -4.33 3.46
N PHE A 106 -2.00 -4.62 2.43
CA PHE A 106 -2.11 -4.00 1.11
C PHE A 106 -1.75 -5.00 0.01
N ALA A 107 -2.11 -4.65 -1.23
CA ALA A 107 -1.66 -5.37 -2.41
C ALA A 107 -0.71 -4.48 -3.24
N ILE A 108 0.26 -5.08 -3.90
CA ILE A 108 1.13 -4.42 -4.87
C ILE A 108 0.60 -4.77 -6.25
N ARG A 109 0.39 -3.76 -7.10
CA ARG A 109 -0.24 -3.90 -8.40
C ARG A 109 0.60 -3.24 -9.50
N GLU A 110 0.59 -3.86 -10.67
CA GLU A 110 1.21 -3.35 -11.89
C GLU A 110 0.27 -3.62 -13.07
N GLY A 111 0.00 -2.61 -13.89
CA GLY A 111 -0.88 -2.77 -15.07
C GLY A 111 -2.28 -3.32 -14.72
N GLY A 112 -2.78 -3.00 -13.51
CA GLY A 112 -4.07 -3.48 -13.00
C GLY A 112 -4.05 -4.90 -12.39
N ARG A 113 -2.93 -5.63 -12.47
CA ARG A 113 -2.76 -6.99 -11.91
C ARG A 113 -2.08 -6.95 -10.55
N THR A 114 -2.46 -7.85 -9.65
CA THR A 114 -1.78 -8.02 -8.36
C THR A 114 -0.50 -8.82 -8.54
N VAL A 115 0.62 -8.25 -8.11
CA VAL A 115 1.97 -8.84 -8.21
C VAL A 115 2.60 -9.11 -6.86
N GLY A 116 2.06 -8.54 -5.78
CA GLY A 116 2.52 -8.78 -4.41
C GLY A 116 1.39 -8.60 -3.40
N ALA A 117 1.57 -9.18 -2.22
CA ALA A 117 0.74 -8.95 -1.04
C ALA A 117 1.64 -8.56 0.12
N GLY A 118 1.26 -7.53 0.88
CA GLY A 118 2.10 -7.00 1.94
C GLY A 118 1.34 -6.62 3.19
N VAL A 119 2.10 -6.47 4.26
CA VAL A 119 1.65 -5.93 5.55
C VAL A 119 2.64 -4.87 6.02
N VAL A 120 2.12 -3.72 6.42
CA VAL A 120 2.92 -2.65 7.04
C VAL A 120 3.51 -3.17 8.35
N SER A 121 4.84 -3.21 8.46
CA SER A 121 5.55 -3.70 9.63
C SER A 121 5.99 -2.58 10.56
N ALA A 122 6.30 -1.40 10.04
CA ALA A 122 6.67 -0.22 10.82
C ALA A 122 6.38 1.06 10.04
N ILE A 123 5.99 2.13 10.76
CA ILE A 123 5.86 3.47 10.20
C ILE A 123 7.17 4.24 10.43
N ILE A 124 7.74 4.83 9.37
CA ILE A 124 9.07 5.46 9.43
C ILE A 124 8.99 6.97 9.73
N GLU A 125 7.90 7.62 9.33
CA GLU A 125 7.65 9.06 9.52
C GLU A 125 6.25 9.33 10.07
#